data_AF-A0A7Y3KBQ6-F1
#
_entry.id   AF-A0A7Y3KBQ6-F1
#
_cell.length_a   1.000
_cell.length_b   1.000
_cell.length_c   1.000
_cell.angle_alpha   90.00
_cell.angle_beta   90.00
_cell.angle_gamma   90.00
#
_symmetry.space_group_name_H-M   'P 1'
#
loop_
_entity.id
_entity.type
_entity.pdbx_description
1 polymer ?
#
loop_
_entity_poly.entity_id
_entity_poly.type
_entity_poly.pdbx_seq_one_letter_code
_entity_poly.pdbx_strand_id
1 'polypeptide(L)'
;MADMRHRDGKLKIMHTIIGDFGKTLRQIAQSDLVESVLTGTISPSKSYAETLTFQYFTDNGIKLLAKTTTAVQEIFIVTATPELLLDELQKSGLVLAEREDVKHKGNKKKRLPPRNPNVADRIDNNSAKSKEADPLTLKQFLSPEALTALEAIKEKAKPKVLPTSPVNQSKKGKSVGKPLTKTNNKDERDEDFASLFSPDDEELSFEELLNQSKLDPKFFKD
;
A
#
# COMPACT_ATOMS: atom_id res chain seq x y z
N MET A 1 16.09 27.14 6.68
CA MET A 1 15.81 25.69 6.64
C MET A 1 16.16 25.22 5.24
N ALA A 2 17.18 24.37 5.11
CA ALA A 2 17.58 23.87 3.79
C ALA A 2 16.42 23.08 3.18
N ASP A 3 16.14 23.35 1.90
CA ASP A 3 15.13 22.62 1.16
C ASP A 3 15.62 21.17 1.03
N MET A 4 14.93 20.21 1.66
CA MET A 4 15.31 18.79 1.62
C MET A 4 15.00 18.14 0.26
N ARG A 5 14.54 18.96 -0.69
CA ARG A 5 14.23 18.55 -2.06
C ARG A 5 15.50 18.26 -2.81
N HIS A 6 15.64 17.02 -3.24
CA HIS A 6 16.74 16.59 -4.09
C HIS A 6 16.24 15.59 -5.13
N ARG A 7 16.99 15.45 -6.22
CA ARG A 7 16.67 14.55 -7.32
C ARG A 7 17.83 13.60 -7.53
N ASP A 8 17.52 12.31 -7.55
CA ASP A 8 18.46 11.21 -7.80
C ASP A 8 17.99 10.48 -9.07
N GLY A 9 18.47 10.93 -10.22
CA GLY A 9 18.03 10.44 -11.53
C GLY A 9 16.52 10.63 -11.78
N LYS A 10 15.77 9.52 -11.90
CA LYS A 10 14.31 9.53 -12.08
C LYS A 10 13.53 9.71 -10.76
N LEU A 11 14.20 9.63 -9.60
CA LEU A 11 13.58 9.75 -8.29
C LEU A 11 13.64 11.20 -7.79
N LYS A 12 12.48 11.84 -7.64
CA LYS A 12 12.33 13.17 -7.06
C LYS A 12 11.87 13.06 -5.61
N ILE A 13 12.74 13.47 -4.71
CA ILE A 13 12.54 13.38 -3.27
C ILE A 13 12.09 14.76 -2.79
N MET A 14 10.87 14.84 -2.28
CA MET A 14 10.25 16.10 -1.80
C MET A 14 10.47 16.33 -0.31
N HIS A 15 10.56 15.23 0.45
CA HIS A 15 10.75 15.22 1.91
C HIS A 15 11.88 14.24 2.24
N THR A 16 11.68 13.38 3.23
CA THR A 16 12.54 12.23 3.48
C THR A 16 11.85 10.98 2.94
N ILE A 17 12.61 9.97 2.52
CA ILE A 17 12.06 8.65 2.22
C ILE A 17 11.87 7.93 3.55
N ILE A 18 10.67 7.41 3.81
CA ILE A 18 10.42 6.65 5.04
C ILE A 18 11.01 5.23 4.96
N GLY A 19 11.55 4.74 6.08
CA GLY A 19 12.08 3.37 6.21
C GLY A 19 13.14 3.02 5.17
N ASP A 20 13.21 1.73 4.83
CA ASP A 20 14.18 1.19 3.85
C ASP A 20 13.70 1.23 2.39
N PHE A 21 12.57 1.92 2.12
CA PHE A 21 12.02 2.02 0.77
C PHE A 21 12.91 2.78 -0.22
N GLY A 22 13.94 3.49 0.24
CA GLY A 22 14.88 4.18 -0.64
C GLY A 22 15.55 3.25 -1.65
N LYS A 23 15.93 2.03 -1.23
CA LYS A 23 16.53 1.02 -2.11
C LYS A 23 15.51 0.50 -3.13
N THR A 24 14.31 0.15 -2.66
CA THR A 24 13.19 -0.30 -3.49
C THR A 24 12.82 0.75 -4.54
N LEU A 25 12.72 2.03 -4.17
CA LEU A 25 12.36 3.10 -5.09
C LEU A 25 13.43 3.39 -6.13
N ARG A 26 14.72 3.27 -5.76
CA ARG A 26 15.82 3.33 -6.72
C ARG A 26 15.76 2.17 -7.72
N GLN A 27 15.44 0.97 -7.25
CA GLN A 27 15.26 -0.20 -8.13
C GLN A 27 14.08 0.00 -9.09
N ILE A 28 12.95 0.53 -8.61
CA ILE A 28 11.80 0.87 -9.46
C ILE A 28 12.18 1.95 -10.49
N ALA A 29 12.94 2.96 -10.07
CA ALA A 29 13.41 4.03 -10.95
C ALA A 29 14.39 3.57 -12.05
N GLN A 30 15.01 2.39 -11.90
CA GLN A 30 15.86 1.80 -12.93
C GLN A 30 15.06 1.14 -14.07
N SER A 31 13.78 0.82 -13.86
CA SER A 31 12.94 0.26 -14.93
C SER A 31 12.76 1.25 -16.08
N ASP A 32 12.78 0.73 -17.30
CA ASP A 32 12.60 1.52 -18.53
C ASP A 32 11.16 2.03 -18.67
N LEU A 33 10.19 1.33 -18.09
CA LEU A 33 8.78 1.72 -18.10
C LEU A 33 8.49 2.95 -17.22
N VAL A 34 9.40 3.25 -16.29
CA VAL A 34 9.25 4.36 -15.35
C VAL A 34 9.91 5.61 -15.90
N GLU A 35 9.12 6.69 -16.01
CA GLU A 35 9.62 8.00 -16.42
C GLU A 35 10.13 8.79 -15.21
N SER A 36 9.34 8.82 -14.14
CA SER A 36 9.74 9.45 -12.88
C SER A 36 9.03 8.86 -11.68
N VAL A 37 9.68 8.94 -10.52
CA VAL A 37 9.13 8.56 -9.21
C VAL A 37 9.10 9.80 -8.33
N LEU A 38 7.94 10.12 -7.78
CA LEU A 38 7.68 11.30 -6.98
C LEU A 38 7.26 10.87 -5.57
N THR A 39 8.07 11.24 -4.57
CA THR A 39 7.66 11.04 -3.17
C THR A 39 6.69 12.14 -2.76
N GLY A 40 5.56 11.76 -2.19
CA GLY A 40 4.52 12.65 -1.70
C GLY A 40 4.60 12.89 -0.20
N THR A 41 3.45 13.25 0.36
CA THR A 41 3.27 13.60 1.78
C THR A 41 3.52 12.40 2.69
N ILE A 42 3.99 12.69 3.90
CA ILE A 42 4.17 11.71 4.96
C ILE A 42 3.11 11.97 6.02
N SER A 43 2.35 10.94 6.36
CA SER A 43 1.34 10.97 7.41
C SER A 43 1.69 9.98 8.52
N PRO A 44 1.54 10.33 9.80
CA PRO A 44 1.76 9.39 10.89
C PRO A 44 0.74 8.25 10.81
N SER A 45 1.19 7.03 11.06
CA SER A 45 0.33 5.83 11.03
C SER A 45 0.86 4.79 12.01
N LYS A 46 -0.04 3.95 12.51
CA LYS A 46 0.32 2.80 13.35
C LYS A 46 0.11 1.54 12.52
N SER A 47 1.09 1.21 11.68
CA SER A 47 1.13 -0.08 10.99
C SER A 47 1.98 -1.05 11.80
N TYR A 48 1.71 -2.35 11.66
CA TYR A 48 2.57 -3.39 12.24
C TYR A 48 3.64 -3.89 11.28
N ALA A 49 3.50 -3.62 9.98
CA ALA A 49 4.38 -4.13 8.95
C ALA A 49 4.79 -3.04 7.96
N GLU A 50 6.03 -3.16 7.48
CA GLU A 50 6.57 -2.35 6.41
C GLU A 50 6.20 -2.96 5.06
N THR A 51 5.37 -2.26 4.29
CA THR A 51 4.85 -2.77 3.01
C THR A 51 4.68 -1.64 2.01
N LEU A 52 4.95 -1.95 0.74
CA LEU A 52 4.62 -1.09 -0.39
C LEU A 52 3.39 -1.66 -1.09
N THR A 53 2.27 -0.94 -1.03
CA THR A 53 0.98 -1.40 -1.57
C THR A 53 0.53 -0.51 -2.71
N PHE A 54 -0.01 -1.10 -3.77
CA PHE A 54 -0.75 -0.35 -4.78
C PHE A 54 -2.03 0.25 -4.19
N GLN A 55 -2.43 1.43 -4.67
CA GLN A 55 -3.65 2.11 -4.21
C GLN A 55 -4.62 2.40 -5.36
N TYR A 56 -4.19 3.09 -6.41
CA TYR A 56 -5.01 3.33 -7.61
C TYR A 56 -4.17 3.81 -8.80
N PHE A 57 -4.77 3.73 -10.00
CA PHE A 57 -4.26 4.35 -11.22
C PHE A 57 -4.54 5.85 -11.25
N THR A 58 -3.55 6.61 -11.70
CA THR A 58 -3.65 8.06 -11.97
C THR A 58 -3.62 8.30 -13.47
N ASP A 59 -3.99 9.49 -13.91
CA ASP A 59 -4.02 9.85 -15.33
C ASP A 59 -2.67 9.61 -16.05
N ASN A 60 -1.55 9.81 -15.33
CA ASN A 60 -0.19 9.70 -15.88
C ASN A 60 0.63 8.54 -15.27
N GLY A 61 -0.01 7.57 -14.60
CA GLY A 61 0.74 6.48 -13.96
C GLY A 61 0.03 5.80 -12.79
N ILE A 62 0.78 5.47 -11.73
CA ILE A 62 0.25 4.74 -10.55
C ILE A 62 0.56 5.43 -9.24
N LYS A 63 -0.36 5.31 -8.28
CA LYS A 63 -0.14 5.69 -6.88
C LYS A 63 0.10 4.46 -6.02
N LEU A 64 1.24 4.47 -5.33
CA LEU A 64 1.62 3.50 -4.31
C LEU A 64 1.57 4.15 -2.92
N LEU A 65 1.47 3.29 -1.92
CA LEU A 65 1.45 3.65 -0.52
C LEU A 65 2.54 2.86 0.21
N ALA A 66 3.60 3.56 0.59
CA ALA A 66 4.64 3.00 1.45
C ALA A 66 4.16 3.11 2.90
N LYS A 67 4.03 1.98 3.59
CA LYS A 67 3.64 1.91 4.99
C LYS A 67 4.84 1.45 5.79
N THR A 68 5.15 2.15 6.87
CA THR A 68 6.11 1.76 7.90
C THR A 68 5.40 1.66 9.24
N THR A 69 6.12 1.26 10.29
CA THR A 69 5.56 1.14 11.64
C THR A 69 5.02 2.46 12.21
N THR A 70 5.63 3.59 11.83
CA THR A 70 5.35 4.91 12.40
C THR A 70 4.69 5.89 11.42
N ALA A 71 4.84 5.66 10.12
CA ALA A 71 4.40 6.60 9.10
C ALA A 71 3.98 5.90 7.80
N VAL A 72 3.21 6.62 7.00
CA VAL A 72 2.79 6.25 5.67
C VAL A 72 3.18 7.37 4.72
N GLN A 73 3.74 7.02 3.57
CA GLN A 73 4.14 7.95 2.53
C GLN A 73 3.46 7.60 1.22
N GLU A 74 2.92 8.61 0.56
CA GLU A 74 2.39 8.47 -0.78
C GLU A 74 3.53 8.50 -1.80
N ILE A 75 3.44 7.66 -2.82
CA ILE A 75 4.44 7.60 -3.89
C ILE A 75 3.71 7.58 -5.21
N PHE A 76 4.07 8.49 -6.11
CA PHE A 76 3.49 8.57 -7.45
C PHE A 76 4.55 8.16 -8.45
N ILE A 77 4.23 7.20 -9.30
CA ILE A 77 5.11 6.77 -10.38
C ILE A 77 4.47 7.19 -11.69
N VAL A 78 5.20 7.97 -12.48
CA VAL A 78 4.80 8.43 -13.80
C VAL A 78 5.27 7.40 -14.83
N THR A 79 4.33 6.92 -15.63
CA THR A 79 4.59 5.92 -16.68
C THR A 79 3.54 6.04 -17.78
N ALA A 80 3.95 5.76 -19.02
CA ALA A 80 3.04 5.69 -20.16
C ALA A 80 2.13 4.45 -20.12
N THR A 81 2.56 3.37 -19.46
CA THR A 81 1.89 2.07 -19.44
C THR A 81 1.71 1.56 -18.00
N PRO A 82 0.74 2.11 -17.25
CA PRO A 82 0.58 1.82 -15.82
C PRO A 82 0.18 0.37 -15.51
N GLU A 83 -0.59 -0.27 -16.38
CA GLU A 83 -1.03 -1.66 -16.20
C GLU A 83 0.14 -2.64 -16.27
N LEU A 84 1.01 -2.48 -17.27
CA LEU A 84 2.20 -3.32 -17.45
C LEU A 84 3.20 -3.13 -16.30
N LEU A 85 3.39 -1.88 -15.88
CA LEU A 85 4.27 -1.58 -14.74
C LEU A 85 3.76 -2.26 -13.46
N LEU A 86 2.45 -2.20 -13.19
CA LEU A 86 1.89 -2.84 -12.00
C LEU A 86 2.12 -4.35 -12.00
N ASP A 87 1.92 -5.02 -13.14
CA ASP A 87 2.15 -6.46 -13.29
C ASP A 87 3.64 -6.80 -13.08
N GLU A 88 4.57 -6.01 -13.62
CA GLU A 88 6.01 -6.18 -13.38
C GLU A 88 6.39 -5.98 -11.91
N LEU A 89 5.82 -4.97 -11.25
CA LEU A 89 6.07 -4.68 -9.84
C LEU A 89 5.52 -5.77 -8.90
N GLN A 90 4.41 -6.40 -9.28
CA GLN A 90 3.87 -7.54 -8.55
C GLN A 90 4.69 -8.80 -8.78
N LYS A 91 5.11 -9.07 -10.02
CA LYS A 91 5.96 -10.21 -10.38
C LYS A 91 7.33 -10.16 -9.70
N SER A 92 7.91 -8.96 -9.60
CA SER A 92 9.18 -8.73 -8.89
C SER A 92 9.05 -8.79 -7.38
N GLY A 93 7.83 -8.89 -6.84
CA GLY A 93 7.56 -8.95 -5.40
C GLY A 93 7.83 -7.64 -4.65
N LEU A 94 8.05 -6.53 -5.37
CA LEU A 94 8.32 -5.22 -4.77
C LEU A 94 7.04 -4.55 -4.25
N VAL A 95 5.90 -4.85 -4.88
CA VAL A 95 4.59 -4.29 -4.52
C VAL A 95 3.61 -5.40 -4.21
N LEU A 96 2.94 -5.29 -3.06
CA LEU A 96 1.83 -6.16 -2.71
C LEU A 96 0.56 -5.65 -3.37
N ALA A 97 -0.20 -6.58 -3.98
CA ALA A 97 -1.56 -6.31 -4.43
C ALA A 97 -2.41 -5.84 -3.24
N GLU A 98 -3.20 -4.78 -3.44
CA GLU A 98 -4.04 -4.24 -2.37
C GLU A 98 -4.98 -5.33 -1.85
N ARG A 99 -5.05 -5.50 -0.53
CA ARG A 99 -6.05 -6.38 0.08
C ARG A 99 -7.43 -5.79 -0.19
N GLU A 100 -8.30 -6.55 -0.85
CA GLU A 100 -9.70 -6.19 -1.14
C GLU A 100 -10.52 -5.80 0.12
N ASP A 101 -9.98 -6.07 1.30
CA ASP A 101 -10.57 -5.79 2.61
C ASP A 101 -10.64 -4.29 2.92
N VAL A 102 -9.83 -3.45 2.27
CA VAL A 102 -9.86 -1.99 2.45
C VAL A 102 -10.92 -1.39 1.53
N LYS A 103 -12.18 -1.78 1.73
CA LYS A 103 -13.30 -1.00 1.20
C LYS A 103 -13.16 0.40 1.77
N HIS A 104 -12.90 1.39 0.92
CA HIS A 104 -13.05 2.80 1.25
C HIS A 104 -14.49 3.02 1.74
N LYS A 105 -14.72 2.86 3.05
CA LYS A 105 -15.93 3.35 3.69
C LYS A 105 -15.83 4.85 3.54
N GLY A 106 -16.44 5.38 2.47
CA GLY A 106 -16.51 6.80 2.19
C GLY A 106 -16.81 7.52 3.50
N ASN A 107 -16.00 8.53 3.81
CA ASN A 107 -16.09 9.31 5.03
C ASN A 107 -17.56 9.58 5.36
N LYS A 108 -18.15 8.77 6.26
CA LYS A 108 -19.46 9.07 6.81
C LYS A 108 -19.22 10.35 7.59
N LYS A 109 -19.62 11.48 7.01
CA LYS A 109 -19.61 12.80 7.65
C LYS A 109 -19.97 12.57 9.10
N LYS A 110 -19.02 12.78 10.02
CA LYS A 110 -19.29 12.74 11.46
C LYS A 110 -20.40 13.76 11.66
N ARG A 111 -21.63 13.28 11.83
CA ARG A 111 -22.76 14.15 12.20
C ARG A 111 -22.33 14.76 13.51
N LEU A 112 -22.14 16.08 13.51
CA LEU A 112 -21.98 16.85 14.73
C LEU A 112 -23.12 16.45 15.69
N PRO A 113 -22.86 16.35 17.01
CA PRO A 113 -23.91 16.04 17.97
C PRO A 113 -25.04 17.07 17.83
N PRO A 114 -26.32 16.68 18.00
CA PRO A 114 -27.43 17.61 17.95
C PRO A 114 -27.19 18.72 18.98
N ARG A 115 -27.11 19.95 18.49
CA ARG A 115 -27.04 21.16 19.32
C ARG A 115 -28.28 21.19 20.22
N ASN A 116 -28.06 21.21 21.53
CA ASN A 116 -29.08 21.25 22.56
C ASN A 116 -30.02 22.46 22.31
N PRO A 117 -31.36 22.30 22.24
CA PRO A 117 -32.28 23.38 21.87
C PRO A 117 -32.51 24.47 22.94
N ASN A 118 -31.89 24.38 24.11
CA ASN A 118 -32.13 25.31 25.23
C ASN A 118 -31.23 26.56 25.23
N VAL A 119 -30.68 26.97 24.09
CA VAL A 119 -30.05 28.29 23.94
C VAL A 119 -30.70 29.01 22.76
N ALA A 120 -31.99 29.28 22.92
CA ALA A 120 -32.65 30.36 22.20
C ALA A 120 -32.33 31.64 22.97
N ASP A 121 -31.42 32.45 22.44
CA ASP A 121 -31.65 33.88 22.30
C ASP A 121 -30.48 34.56 21.57
N ARG A 122 -30.85 35.38 20.59
CA ARG A 122 -30.06 36.41 19.88
C ARG A 122 -29.19 35.95 18.70
N ILE A 123 -29.76 36.02 17.49
CA ILE A 123 -29.51 37.09 16.48
C ILE A 123 -30.07 36.64 15.10
N ASP A 124 -31.12 37.34 14.70
CA ASP A 124 -31.56 37.82 13.38
C ASP A 124 -31.38 37.00 12.07
N ASN A 125 -32.55 36.70 11.50
CA ASN A 125 -33.02 37.04 10.14
C ASN A 125 -32.13 36.73 8.92
N ASN A 126 -32.39 35.58 8.29
CA ASN A 126 -32.75 35.41 6.86
C ASN A 126 -32.23 34.07 6.32
N SER A 127 -33.12 33.10 6.16
CA SER A 127 -33.12 32.23 4.96
C SER A 127 -34.42 31.46 4.89
N ALA A 128 -35.14 31.70 3.80
CA ALA A 128 -36.33 30.98 3.44
C ALA A 128 -36.04 29.49 3.33
N LYS A 129 -36.90 28.74 3.99
CA LYS A 129 -36.96 27.28 4.13
C LYS A 129 -37.27 26.65 2.76
N SER A 130 -36.27 26.25 1.99
CA SER A 130 -36.46 25.34 0.86
C SER A 130 -36.75 23.94 1.41
N LYS A 131 -37.96 23.47 1.15
CA LYS A 131 -38.41 22.11 1.48
C LYS A 131 -37.47 21.09 0.85
N GLU A 132 -37.02 20.18 1.69
CA GLU A 132 -36.27 18.97 1.41
C GLU A 132 -37.03 18.16 0.35
N ALA A 133 -36.57 18.22 -0.90
CA ALA A 133 -37.03 17.31 -1.95
C ALA A 133 -36.27 15.99 -1.78
N ASP A 134 -37.01 14.89 -1.71
CA ASP A 134 -36.45 13.55 -1.76
C ASP A 134 -35.42 13.46 -2.90
N PRO A 135 -34.26 12.80 -2.71
CA PRO A 135 -33.26 12.70 -3.76
C PRO A 135 -33.90 12.04 -4.98
N LEU A 136 -33.94 12.79 -6.10
CA LEU A 136 -34.46 12.31 -7.38
C LEU A 136 -33.83 10.95 -7.69
N THR A 137 -34.65 9.91 -7.63
CA THR A 137 -34.19 8.55 -7.89
C THR A 137 -34.08 8.37 -9.40
N LEU A 138 -33.02 7.72 -9.87
CA LEU A 138 -32.75 7.42 -11.29
C LEU A 138 -33.94 6.80 -12.05
N LYS A 139 -34.88 6.17 -11.32
CA LYS A 139 -36.13 5.63 -11.86
C LYS A 139 -37.08 6.69 -12.43
N GLN A 140 -36.96 7.95 -12.00
CA GLN A 140 -37.81 9.06 -12.46
C GLN A 140 -37.38 9.63 -13.81
N PHE A 141 -36.14 9.36 -14.24
CA PHE A 141 -35.60 9.86 -15.51
C PHE A 141 -35.60 8.81 -16.63
N LEU A 142 -35.92 7.55 -16.32
CA LEU A 142 -35.95 6.47 -17.31
C LEU A 142 -37.33 6.35 -17.93
N SER A 143 -37.39 6.26 -19.27
CA SER A 143 -38.62 5.97 -19.98
C SER A 143 -39.13 4.56 -19.59
N PRO A 144 -40.45 4.33 -19.62
CA PRO A 144 -41.02 3.02 -19.28
C PRO A 144 -40.45 1.89 -20.16
N GLU A 145 -40.07 2.20 -21.40
CA GLU A 145 -39.42 1.26 -22.32
C GLU A 145 -38.00 0.87 -21.88
N ALA A 146 -37.23 1.80 -21.31
CA ALA A 146 -35.89 1.52 -20.80
C ALA A 146 -35.93 0.62 -19.54
N LEU A 147 -36.99 0.73 -18.73
CA LEU A 147 -37.19 -0.11 -17.55
C LEU A 147 -37.47 -1.57 -17.94
N THR A 148 -38.35 -1.80 -18.92
CA THR A 148 -38.62 -3.16 -19.44
C THR A 148 -37.41 -3.77 -20.12
N ALA A 149 -36.61 -2.98 -20.85
CA ALA A 149 -35.37 -3.46 -21.44
C ALA A 149 -34.35 -3.91 -20.38
N LEU A 150 -34.20 -3.16 -19.28
CA LEU A 150 -33.31 -3.53 -18.17
C LEU A 150 -33.78 -4.79 -17.44
N GLU A 151 -35.09 -4.94 -17.22
CA GLU A 151 -35.67 -6.15 -16.63
C GLU A 151 -35.43 -7.39 -17.51
N ALA A 152 -35.57 -7.25 -18.83
CA ALA A 152 -35.28 -8.32 -19.78
C ALA A 152 -33.78 -8.72 -19.81
N ILE A 153 -32.87 -7.75 -19.68
CA ILE A 153 -31.43 -8.02 -19.59
C ILE A 153 -31.10 -8.75 -18.28
N LYS A 154 -31.72 -8.32 -17.16
CA LYS A 154 -31.55 -8.97 -15.86
C LYS A 154 -32.04 -10.42 -15.85
N GLU A 155 -33.14 -10.70 -16.54
CA GLU A 155 -33.66 -12.06 -16.71
C GLU A 155 -32.71 -12.94 -17.54
N LYS A 156 -32.15 -12.39 -18.63
CA LYS A 156 -31.16 -13.09 -19.48
C LYS A 156 -29.82 -13.32 -18.79
N ALA A 157 -29.46 -12.49 -17.82
CA ALA A 157 -28.21 -12.57 -17.08
C ALA A 157 -28.25 -13.50 -15.85
N LYS A 158 -29.38 -14.18 -15.56
CA LYS A 158 -29.40 -15.21 -14.51
C LYS A 158 -28.56 -16.41 -14.98
N PRO A 159 -27.42 -16.73 -14.33
CA PRO A 159 -26.59 -17.86 -14.73
C PRO A 159 -27.34 -19.17 -14.52
N LYS A 160 -27.28 -20.01 -15.55
CA LYS A 160 -27.80 -21.37 -15.59
C LYS A 160 -27.07 -22.21 -14.52
N VAL A 161 -27.71 -22.44 -13.38
CA VAL A 161 -27.21 -23.31 -12.32
C VAL A 161 -27.22 -24.75 -12.84
N LEU A 162 -26.03 -25.32 -13.04
CA LEU A 162 -25.85 -26.75 -13.28
C LEU A 162 -26.08 -27.54 -11.98
N PRO A 163 -26.73 -28.71 -12.02
CA PRO A 163 -27.02 -29.50 -10.83
C PRO A 163 -25.74 -30.19 -10.32
N THR A 164 -25.27 -29.78 -9.14
CA THR A 164 -24.24 -30.50 -8.39
C THR A 164 -24.88 -31.58 -7.52
N SER A 165 -24.47 -32.82 -7.75
CA SER A 165 -24.81 -34.04 -7.02
C SER A 165 -24.49 -33.96 -5.51
N PRO A 166 -25.19 -34.73 -4.66
CA PRO A 166 -25.02 -34.67 -3.20
C PRO A 166 -23.80 -35.47 -2.73
N VAL A 167 -22.84 -34.80 -2.08
CA VAL A 167 -21.74 -35.46 -1.36
C VAL A 167 -21.96 -35.36 0.15
N ASN A 168 -22.41 -36.50 0.68
CA ASN A 168 -22.14 -37.13 1.97
C ASN A 168 -21.78 -36.28 3.19
N GLN A 169 -22.71 -36.30 4.16
CA GLN A 169 -22.50 -35.96 5.56
C GLN A 169 -21.96 -37.18 6.33
N SER A 170 -20.76 -37.09 6.90
CA SER A 170 -20.25 -37.89 8.03
C SER A 170 -18.86 -37.34 8.39
N LYS A 171 -18.38 -37.15 9.63
CA LYS A 171 -18.78 -37.48 10.99
C LYS A 171 -18.11 -36.45 11.92
N LYS A 172 -18.83 -35.98 12.95
CA LYS A 172 -18.24 -35.36 14.15
C LYS A 172 -17.59 -36.47 14.99
N GLY A 173 -16.31 -36.33 15.31
CA GLY A 173 -15.60 -37.14 16.31
C GLY A 173 -14.89 -36.22 17.31
N LYS A 174 -15.26 -36.36 18.59
CA LYS A 174 -14.63 -35.76 19.78
C LYS A 174 -13.48 -36.65 20.27
N SER A 175 -12.36 -36.04 20.68
CA SER A 175 -11.46 -36.45 21.78
C SER A 175 -10.46 -35.28 21.96
N VAL A 176 -10.27 -34.60 23.10
CA VAL A 176 -9.93 -34.97 24.49
C VAL A 176 -8.62 -35.77 24.59
N GLY A 177 -7.54 -35.12 25.04
CA GLY A 177 -6.31 -35.79 25.48
C GLY A 177 -5.05 -34.91 25.53
N LYS A 178 -4.70 -34.51 26.76
CA LYS A 178 -3.52 -33.84 27.36
C LYS A 178 -2.08 -34.03 26.78
N PRO A 179 -1.09 -33.24 27.30
CA PRO A 179 0.27 -33.03 26.75
C PRO A 179 1.36 -33.91 27.42
N LEU A 180 2.65 -33.65 27.07
CA LEU A 180 3.97 -34.25 27.43
C LEU A 180 4.62 -34.88 26.16
N THR A 181 5.90 -34.76 25.82
CA THR A 181 7.15 -34.54 26.58
C THR A 181 8.31 -34.22 25.61
N LYS A 182 9.34 -33.52 26.12
CA LYS A 182 10.69 -33.40 25.54
C LYS A 182 11.35 -34.78 25.36
N THR A 183 12.08 -34.97 24.27
CA THR A 183 13.34 -35.75 24.24
C THR A 183 14.25 -35.25 23.11
N ASN A 184 15.54 -35.21 23.44
CA ASN A 184 16.68 -34.81 22.62
C ASN A 184 16.80 -35.62 21.31
N ASN A 185 17.26 -34.96 20.25
CA ASN A 185 18.34 -35.49 19.43
C ASN A 185 19.19 -34.32 18.94
N LYS A 186 20.39 -34.30 19.52
CA LYS A 186 21.59 -33.57 19.17
C LYS A 186 22.28 -34.44 18.12
N ASP A 187 22.57 -33.89 16.94
CA ASP A 187 23.79 -34.15 16.17
C ASP A 187 23.81 -33.29 14.90
N GLU A 188 24.82 -32.43 14.88
CA GLU A 188 25.64 -32.03 13.74
C GLU A 188 24.94 -31.33 12.56
N ARG A 189 24.77 -30.00 12.68
CA ARG A 189 25.03 -29.01 11.63
C ARG A 189 24.93 -27.57 12.15
N ASP A 190 25.54 -27.31 13.31
CA ASP A 190 25.87 -25.95 13.70
C ASP A 190 27.19 -25.63 13.00
N GLU A 191 27.10 -25.21 11.73
CA GLU A 191 28.20 -24.49 11.09
C GLU A 191 28.41 -23.22 11.90
N ASP A 192 29.57 -23.18 12.55
CA ASP A 192 30.02 -22.15 13.46
C ASP A 192 29.95 -20.77 12.80
N PHE A 193 28.86 -20.03 13.04
CA PHE A 193 28.78 -18.60 12.76
C PHE A 193 29.90 -17.80 13.47
N ALA A 194 30.52 -18.39 14.50
CA ALA A 194 31.72 -17.86 15.15
C ALA A 194 32.99 -17.94 14.29
N SER A 195 33.06 -18.86 13.31
CA SER A 195 34.19 -18.97 12.38
C SER A 195 34.18 -17.88 11.29
N LEU A 196 33.02 -17.24 11.06
CA LEU A 196 32.89 -16.03 10.23
C LEU A 196 33.55 -14.78 10.84
N PHE A 197 33.86 -14.81 12.14
CA PHE A 197 34.59 -13.75 12.84
C PHE A 197 35.96 -14.25 13.34
N SER A 198 36.60 -15.13 12.57
CA SER A 198 37.98 -15.52 12.85
C SER A 198 38.88 -14.29 12.69
N PRO A 199 39.76 -13.96 13.66
CA PRO A 199 40.61 -12.76 13.62
C PRO A 199 41.72 -12.78 12.55
N ASP A 200 41.75 -13.80 11.71
CA ASP A 200 42.76 -14.03 10.68
C ASP A 200 42.36 -13.47 9.31
N ASP A 201 41.19 -12.83 9.18
CA ASP A 201 40.96 -11.95 8.04
C ASP A 201 41.85 -10.72 8.23
N GLU A 202 42.97 -10.71 7.50
CA GLU A 202 43.88 -9.59 7.36
C GLU A 202 43.09 -8.36 6.88
N GLU A 203 42.57 -7.58 7.84
CA GLU A 203 42.02 -6.26 7.58
C GLU A 203 43.15 -5.42 6.99
N LEU A 204 43.19 -5.34 5.65
CA LEU A 204 44.04 -4.40 4.94
C LEU A 204 43.80 -3.01 5.55
N SER A 205 44.88 -2.41 6.05
CA SER A 205 44.77 -1.11 6.69
C SER A 205 44.16 -0.12 5.72
N PHE A 206 43.33 0.79 6.22
CA PHE A 206 42.72 1.84 5.40
C PHE A 206 43.78 2.64 4.59
N GLU A 207 45.00 2.76 5.12
CA GLU A 207 46.15 3.35 4.41
C GLU A 207 46.62 2.53 3.20
N GLU A 208 46.62 1.20 3.27
CA GLU A 208 46.96 0.34 2.12
C GLU A 208 45.89 0.41 1.02
N LEU A 209 44.61 0.48 1.40
CA LEU A 209 43.50 0.73 0.49
C LEU A 209 43.65 2.10 -0.21
N LEU A 210 44.09 3.12 0.53
CA LEU A 210 44.33 4.44 -0.04
C LEU A 210 45.50 4.42 -1.03
N ASN A 211 46.59 3.70 -0.72
CA ASN A 211 47.75 3.58 -1.59
C ASN A 211 47.50 2.73 -2.85
N GLN A 212 46.62 1.73 -2.77
CA GLN A 212 46.14 1.00 -3.96
C GLN A 212 45.24 1.87 -4.85
N SER A 213 44.52 2.81 -4.25
CA SER A 213 43.71 3.74 -5.01
C SER A 213 44.62 4.78 -5.69
N LYS A 214 44.57 4.85 -7.03
CA LYS A 214 45.22 5.92 -7.83
C LYS A 214 44.53 7.28 -7.64
N LEU A 215 43.93 7.53 -6.49
CA LEU A 215 43.22 8.76 -6.17
C LEU A 215 44.21 9.81 -5.71
N ASP A 216 44.27 10.90 -6.45
CA ASP A 216 45.19 12.01 -6.22
C ASP A 216 44.84 12.69 -4.88
N PRO A 217 45.74 12.71 -3.87
CA PRO A 217 45.43 13.23 -2.53
C PRO A 217 45.15 14.74 -2.51
N LYS A 218 45.34 15.42 -3.66
CA LYS A 218 44.92 16.81 -3.87
C LYS A 218 43.40 17.00 -3.87
N PHE A 219 42.61 15.93 -3.99
CA PHE A 219 41.15 16.01 -3.98
C PHE A 219 40.53 16.23 -2.59
N PHE A 220 41.27 16.00 -1.50
CA PHE A 220 40.74 16.04 -0.13
C PHE A 220 41.26 17.22 0.70
N LYS A 221 41.95 18.18 0.08
CA LYS A 221 42.34 19.44 0.71
C LYS A 221 41.52 20.58 0.13
N ASP A 222 40.35 20.80 0.72
CA ASP A 222 39.66 22.09 0.78
C ASP A 222 39.30 22.38 2.25
#